data_AF-A0A835B507-F1
#
_entry.id   AF-A0A835B507-F1
#
_cell.length_a   1.000
_cell.length_b   1.000
_cell.length_c   1.000
_cell.angle_alpha   90.00
_cell.angle_beta   90.00
_cell.angle_gamma   90.00
#
_symmetry.space_group_name_H-M   'P 1'
#
loop_
_entity.id
_entity.type
_entity.pdbx_description
1 polymer ?
#
loop_
_entity_poly.entity_id
_entity_poly.type
_entity_poly.pdbx_seq_one_letter_code
_entity_poly.pdbx_strand_id
1 'polypeptide(L)'
;MPDDASYLLCAEDSAAAFFGAAACNTDDDDEDGCCSSAGEEESAAASIVELIGGEADYSPRPDYPDRLRSRSIDPAARADSVAWILKVQEYYGFLPLTAYLAVNYMDRFLSLHRLPQQEDWWAMQLLAVTCLSLAAKMEETLVPSLLDLQVEGTSSYVFEPGTVGRMELLVLGALNWRLRSVAPFTFIDFFACKVDPSGRHTRCLISRATQVILAAMHDIEFLDHCPSSMAAAAVLCATGEIASLESVSPGAAVSWCIGLAEEAISSCYRLMQQLVIGNVQTRVPSAAANLCCSDEAVSSHSSSVSSPPPAKRRKRSPPGI
;
A
#
# COMPACT_ATOMS: atom_id res chain seq x y z
N MET A 1 -51.87 8.58 13.42
CA MET A 1 -51.24 8.78 12.10
C MET A 1 -49.74 8.75 12.35
N PRO A 2 -49.08 7.65 11.99
CA PRO A 2 -47.73 7.29 12.41
C PRO A 2 -46.70 7.82 11.41
N ASP A 3 -45.47 8.00 11.87
CA ASP A 3 -44.28 7.78 11.04
C ASP A 3 -43.28 7.01 11.89
N ASP A 4 -43.29 5.69 11.68
CA ASP A 4 -42.23 4.78 12.05
C ASP A 4 -41.02 5.08 11.18
N ALA A 5 -39.92 5.48 11.80
CA ALA A 5 -38.59 5.31 11.23
C ALA A 5 -37.77 4.54 12.26
N SER A 6 -37.91 3.22 12.21
CA SER A 6 -37.00 2.25 12.78
C SER A 6 -35.57 2.62 12.37
N TYR A 7 -34.77 3.07 13.34
CA TYR A 7 -33.33 3.22 13.20
C TYR A 7 -32.73 1.83 12.97
N LEU A 8 -32.51 1.51 11.70
CA LEU A 8 -31.82 0.31 11.25
C LEU A 8 -30.32 0.64 11.27
N LEU A 9 -29.71 0.44 12.44
CA LEU A 9 -28.26 0.48 12.61
C LEU A 9 -27.68 -0.79 11.97
N CYS A 10 -27.19 -0.68 10.74
CA CYS A 10 -26.22 -1.65 10.23
C CYS A 10 -24.90 -1.41 10.95
N ALA A 11 -24.60 -2.27 11.92
CA ALA A 11 -23.25 -2.43 12.42
C ALA A 11 -22.45 -3.13 11.32
N GLU A 12 -21.64 -2.37 10.60
CA GLU A 12 -20.63 -2.95 9.72
C GLU A 12 -19.34 -3.06 10.54
N ASP A 13 -18.94 -4.30 10.79
CA ASP A 13 -17.74 -4.65 11.53
C ASP A 13 -16.50 -4.05 10.86
N SER A 14 -15.90 -3.08 11.55
CA SER A 14 -14.61 -2.52 11.22
C SER A 14 -13.51 -3.51 11.65
N ALA A 15 -13.13 -4.41 10.75
CA ALA A 15 -11.98 -5.30 10.95
C ALA A 15 -10.69 -4.61 10.49
N ALA A 16 -10.13 -3.77 11.36
CA ALA A 16 -8.76 -3.30 11.26
C ALA A 16 -7.80 -4.39 11.78
N ALA A 17 -7.02 -5.00 10.88
CA ALA A 17 -5.66 -5.54 11.07
C ALA A 17 -5.25 -6.41 9.85
N PHE A 18 -4.82 -5.81 8.73
CA PHE A 18 -4.46 -6.54 7.51
C PHE A 18 -2.95 -6.77 7.31
N PHE A 19 -2.19 -6.81 8.40
CA PHE A 19 -0.83 -7.40 8.42
C PHE A 19 -0.79 -8.63 9.34
N GLY A 20 -1.67 -9.58 9.06
CA GLY A 20 -1.54 -10.97 9.51
C GLY A 20 -1.57 -11.86 8.29
N ALA A 21 -0.66 -12.83 8.19
CA ALA A 21 -0.83 -13.92 7.24
C ALA A 21 -2.12 -14.65 7.62
N ALA A 22 -3.22 -14.29 6.96
CA ALA A 22 -4.43 -15.09 7.00
C ALA A 22 -4.08 -16.41 6.32
N ALA A 23 -3.84 -17.45 7.12
CA ALA A 23 -3.89 -18.80 6.64
C ALA A 23 -5.27 -18.95 5.97
N CYS A 24 -5.26 -19.27 4.68
CA CYS A 24 -6.45 -19.64 3.94
C CYS A 24 -6.99 -20.96 4.52
N ASN A 25 -7.72 -20.87 5.62
CA ASN A 25 -8.52 -21.97 6.13
C ASN A 25 -9.74 -22.06 5.22
N THR A 26 -9.75 -23.06 4.35
CA THR A 26 -10.90 -23.46 3.56
C THR A 26 -11.86 -24.22 4.47
N ASP A 27 -12.87 -23.53 5.01
CA ASP A 27 -14.04 -24.17 5.65
C ASP A 27 -15.29 -23.26 5.54
N ASP A 28 -15.47 -22.56 4.43
CA ASP A 28 -16.74 -21.89 4.09
C ASP A 28 -17.22 -22.40 2.72
N ASP A 29 -18.22 -23.28 2.74
CA ASP A 29 -18.97 -23.81 1.60
C ASP A 29 -19.91 -22.73 0.99
N ASP A 30 -19.36 -21.59 0.59
CA ASP A 30 -20.07 -20.62 -0.25
C ASP A 30 -19.70 -20.88 -1.72
N GLU A 31 -20.46 -21.76 -2.40
CA GLU A 31 -20.44 -21.93 -3.86
C GLU A 31 -21.04 -20.68 -4.56
N ASP A 32 -20.41 -19.53 -4.42
CA ASP A 32 -20.60 -18.39 -5.33
C ASP A 32 -19.40 -18.32 -6.28
N GLY A 33 -19.36 -19.28 -7.21
CA GLY A 33 -18.41 -19.29 -8.31
C GLY A 33 -18.63 -18.07 -9.21
N CYS A 34 -17.80 -17.04 -9.04
CA CYS A 34 -17.81 -15.82 -9.84
C CYS A 34 -17.19 -16.09 -11.23
N CYS A 35 -17.89 -16.83 -12.09
CA CYS A 35 -17.58 -16.89 -13.51
C CYS A 35 -18.76 -16.33 -14.29
N SER A 36 -18.55 -15.15 -14.88
CA SER A 36 -19.50 -14.46 -15.73
C SER A 36 -19.94 -15.33 -16.92
N SER A 37 -21.10 -15.04 -17.48
CA SER A 37 -21.58 -15.72 -18.68
C SER A 37 -20.62 -15.48 -19.86
N ALA A 38 -20.58 -16.40 -20.84
CA ALA A 38 -19.65 -16.31 -21.98
C ALA A 38 -19.70 -14.98 -22.75
N GLY A 39 -20.87 -14.31 -22.79
CA GLY A 39 -21.03 -12.99 -23.41
C GLY A 39 -20.47 -11.84 -22.57
N GLU A 40 -20.49 -11.96 -21.23
CA GLU A 40 -19.86 -10.99 -20.32
C GLU A 40 -18.33 -11.14 -20.33
N GLU A 41 -17.83 -12.36 -20.49
CA GLU A 41 -16.39 -12.64 -20.58
C GLU A 41 -15.76 -12.02 -21.85
N GLU A 42 -16.45 -12.10 -23.00
CA GLU A 42 -15.97 -11.51 -24.26
C GLU A 42 -15.97 -9.96 -24.22
N SER A 43 -17.01 -9.37 -23.62
CA SER A 43 -17.09 -7.92 -23.40
C SER A 43 -16.02 -7.43 -22.42
N ALA A 44 -15.79 -8.16 -21.32
CA ALA A 44 -14.75 -7.84 -20.36
C ALA A 44 -13.35 -7.95 -21.00
N ALA A 45 -13.10 -8.99 -21.80
CA ALA A 45 -11.84 -9.15 -22.51
C ALA A 45 -11.57 -7.99 -23.48
N ALA A 46 -12.57 -7.54 -24.24
CA ALA A 46 -12.41 -6.39 -25.14
C ALA A 46 -12.06 -5.10 -24.38
N SER A 47 -12.72 -4.85 -23.24
CA SER A 47 -12.41 -3.72 -22.36
C SER A 47 -11.00 -3.80 -21.79
N ILE A 48 -10.52 -5.00 -21.41
CA ILE A 48 -9.17 -5.20 -20.88
C ILE A 48 -8.12 -4.94 -21.96
N VAL A 49 -8.34 -5.38 -23.20
CA VAL A 49 -7.44 -5.13 -24.33
C VAL A 49 -7.27 -3.63 -24.59
N GLU A 50 -8.36 -2.85 -24.52
CA GLU A 50 -8.29 -1.39 -24.65
C GLU A 50 -7.45 -0.74 -23.54
N LEU A 51 -7.63 -1.19 -22.29
CA LEU A 51 -6.83 -0.71 -21.16
C LEU A 51 -5.34 -1.04 -21.30
N ILE A 52 -5.00 -2.24 -21.78
CA ILE A 52 -3.60 -2.62 -22.07
C ILE A 52 -3.02 -1.70 -23.14
N GLY A 53 -3.75 -1.45 -24.24
CA GLY A 53 -3.29 -0.57 -25.30
C GLY A 53 -3.06 0.88 -24.87
N GLY A 54 -3.75 1.34 -23.83
CA GLY A 54 -3.67 2.70 -23.29
C GLY A 54 -2.74 2.88 -22.09
N GLU A 55 -2.07 1.84 -21.59
CA GLU A 55 -1.33 1.93 -20.32
C GLU A 55 -0.13 2.91 -20.38
N ALA A 56 0.54 3.00 -21.53
CA ALA A 56 1.69 3.86 -21.76
C ALA A 56 1.36 5.37 -21.63
N ASP A 57 0.10 5.75 -21.84
CA ASP A 57 -0.36 7.14 -21.70
C ASP A 57 -0.28 7.66 -20.25
N TYR A 58 -0.22 6.74 -19.29
CA TYR A 58 -0.22 7.01 -17.86
C TYR A 58 1.12 6.66 -17.21
N SER A 59 2.15 6.42 -18.01
CA SER A 59 3.52 6.21 -17.54
C SER A 59 4.24 7.54 -17.30
N PRO A 60 5.18 7.60 -16.33
CA PRO A 60 6.16 8.68 -16.27
C PRO A 60 6.97 8.80 -17.55
N ARG A 61 7.66 9.93 -17.77
CA ARG A 61 8.56 10.05 -18.93
C ARG A 61 9.62 8.95 -18.94
N PRO A 62 10.04 8.44 -20.11
CA PRO A 62 10.99 7.33 -20.21
C PRO A 62 12.35 7.57 -19.52
N ASP A 63 12.78 8.82 -19.35
CA ASP A 63 14.04 9.16 -18.67
C ASP A 63 13.94 9.16 -17.14
N TYR A 64 12.74 9.00 -16.58
CA TYR A 64 12.50 9.09 -15.13
C TYR A 64 13.18 7.97 -14.31
N PRO A 65 13.06 6.67 -14.68
CA PRO A 65 13.75 5.60 -13.96
C PRO A 65 15.28 5.81 -13.94
N ASP A 66 15.86 6.20 -15.08
CA ASP A 66 17.29 6.49 -15.18
C ASP A 66 17.72 7.68 -14.32
N ARG A 67 16.86 8.68 -14.16
CA ARG A 67 17.09 9.83 -13.29
C ARG A 67 17.10 9.46 -11.80
N LEU A 68 16.32 8.46 -11.38
CA LEU A 68 16.37 7.89 -10.03
C LEU A 68 17.63 7.04 -9.83
N ARG A 69 17.97 6.17 -10.80
CA ARG A 69 19.18 5.33 -10.75
C ARG A 69 20.46 6.14 -10.73
N SER A 70 20.53 7.20 -11.53
CA SER A 70 21.64 8.15 -11.56
C SER A 70 21.67 9.13 -10.38
N ARG A 71 20.68 9.06 -9.47
CA ARG A 71 20.52 9.93 -8.29
C ARG A 71 20.39 11.42 -8.61
N SER A 72 19.91 11.75 -9.81
CA SER A 72 19.52 13.14 -10.14
C SER A 72 18.23 13.54 -9.43
N ILE A 73 17.40 12.55 -9.10
CA ILE A 73 16.30 12.59 -8.13
C ILE A 73 16.69 11.63 -7.03
N ASP A 74 16.47 12.00 -5.77
CA ASP A 74 16.83 11.14 -4.64
C ASP A 74 15.87 9.94 -4.53
N PRO A 75 16.35 8.69 -4.77
CA PRO A 75 15.50 7.51 -4.65
C PRO A 75 15.07 7.23 -3.21
N ALA A 76 15.86 7.67 -2.21
CA ALA A 76 15.48 7.50 -0.80
C ALA A 76 14.28 8.37 -0.46
N ALA A 77 14.29 9.65 -0.85
CA ALA A 77 13.16 10.55 -0.65
C ALA A 77 11.88 10.05 -1.37
N ARG A 78 11.99 9.42 -2.55
CA ARG A 78 10.86 8.75 -3.21
C ARG A 78 10.37 7.58 -2.35
N ALA A 79 11.26 6.69 -1.92
CA ALA A 79 10.90 5.52 -1.12
C ALA A 79 10.22 5.90 0.19
N ASP A 80 10.70 6.93 0.88
CA ASP A 80 10.10 7.48 2.11
C ASP A 80 8.71 8.06 1.85
N SER A 81 8.53 8.76 0.72
CA SER A 81 7.23 9.28 0.29
C SER A 81 6.23 8.15 0.00
N VAL A 82 6.67 7.08 -0.68
CA VAL A 82 5.85 5.88 -0.93
C VAL A 82 5.49 5.19 0.40
N ALA A 83 6.45 5.07 1.33
CA ALA A 83 6.22 4.49 2.66
C ALA A 83 5.14 5.27 3.42
N TRP A 84 5.25 6.61 3.38
CA TRP A 84 4.27 7.49 4.00
C TRP A 84 2.88 7.31 3.38
N ILE A 85 2.76 7.29 2.05
CA ILE A 85 1.49 7.08 1.34
C ILE A 85 0.84 5.76 1.78
N LEU A 86 1.60 4.67 1.79
CA LEU A 86 1.09 3.35 2.18
C LEU A 86 0.66 3.31 3.66
N LYS A 87 1.42 3.96 4.54
CA LYS A 87 1.05 4.07 5.97
C LYS A 87 -0.27 4.83 6.17
N VAL A 88 -0.49 5.91 5.43
CA VAL A 88 -1.75 6.68 5.49
C VAL A 88 -2.89 5.90 4.85
N GLN A 89 -2.64 5.19 3.74
CA GLN A 89 -3.62 4.28 3.14
C GLN A 89 -4.08 3.21 4.13
N GLU A 90 -3.14 2.59 4.86
CA GLU A 90 -3.46 1.61 5.91
C GLU A 90 -4.24 2.25 7.06
N TYR A 91 -3.83 3.44 7.53
CA TYR A 91 -4.47 4.14 8.63
C TYR A 91 -5.96 4.46 8.37
N TYR A 92 -6.29 4.91 7.15
CA TYR A 92 -7.66 5.23 6.77
C TYR A 92 -8.44 4.06 6.16
N GLY A 93 -7.77 2.94 5.87
CA GLY A 93 -8.38 1.83 5.13
C GLY A 93 -8.76 2.21 3.69
N PHE A 94 -8.01 3.12 3.07
CA PHE A 94 -8.22 3.49 1.67
C PHE A 94 -7.99 2.30 0.74
N LEU A 95 -8.59 2.36 -0.45
CA LEU A 95 -8.40 1.36 -1.48
C LEU A 95 -6.91 1.28 -1.87
N PRO A 96 -6.38 0.07 -2.17
CA PRO A 96 -5.04 -0.10 -2.74
C PRO A 96 -4.81 0.75 -3.99
N LEU A 97 -5.87 0.91 -4.79
CA LEU A 97 -5.88 1.77 -5.98
C LEU A 97 -5.52 3.22 -5.64
N THR A 98 -6.04 3.76 -4.54
CA THR A 98 -5.78 5.13 -4.08
C THR A 98 -4.30 5.37 -3.81
N ALA A 99 -3.62 4.45 -3.12
CA ALA A 99 -2.19 4.55 -2.89
C ALA A 99 -1.39 4.46 -4.21
N TYR A 100 -1.77 3.53 -5.09
CA TYR A 100 -1.09 3.39 -6.38
C TYR A 100 -1.23 4.62 -7.27
N LEU A 101 -2.44 5.19 -7.35
CA LEU A 101 -2.68 6.43 -8.09
C LEU A 101 -1.89 7.60 -7.49
N ALA A 102 -1.81 7.71 -6.16
CA ALA A 102 -0.99 8.73 -5.51
C ALA A 102 0.49 8.62 -5.93
N VAL A 103 1.05 7.42 -5.94
CA VAL A 103 2.42 7.19 -6.40
C VAL A 103 2.58 7.44 -7.91
N ASN A 104 1.62 7.01 -8.74
CA ASN A 104 1.60 7.29 -10.17
C ASN A 104 1.61 8.80 -10.45
N TYR A 105 0.79 9.58 -9.73
CA TYR A 105 0.75 11.04 -9.88
C TYR A 105 2.08 11.67 -9.48
N MET A 106 2.67 11.22 -8.37
CA MET A 106 3.97 11.69 -7.89
C MET A 106 5.07 11.41 -8.91
N ASP A 107 5.17 10.18 -9.41
CA ASP A 107 6.21 9.78 -10.37
C ASP A 107 6.06 10.51 -11.70
N ARG A 108 4.83 10.66 -12.22
CA ARG A 108 4.57 11.46 -13.43
C ARG A 108 4.92 12.93 -13.21
N PHE A 109 4.59 13.50 -12.05
CA PHE A 109 4.96 14.88 -11.72
C PHE A 109 6.49 15.08 -11.69
N LEU A 110 7.22 14.20 -11.00
CA LEU A 110 8.68 14.23 -10.87
C LEU A 110 9.41 13.95 -12.20
N SER A 111 8.77 13.21 -13.11
CA SER A 111 9.28 13.03 -14.47
C SER A 111 9.29 14.34 -15.25
N LEU A 112 8.32 15.24 -15.00
CA LEU A 112 8.17 16.51 -15.70
C LEU A 112 8.85 17.68 -14.99
N HIS A 113 8.93 17.64 -13.66
CA HIS A 113 9.37 18.76 -12.83
C HIS A 113 10.57 18.37 -11.98
N ARG A 114 11.40 19.36 -11.68
CA ARG A 114 12.45 19.24 -10.66
C ARG A 114 11.99 19.99 -9.43
N LEU A 115 11.96 19.30 -8.30
CA LEU A 115 11.72 19.94 -7.01
C LEU A 115 12.97 20.70 -6.58
N PRO A 116 12.83 21.72 -5.72
CA PRO A 116 13.97 22.39 -5.11
C PRO A 116 14.86 21.37 -4.40
N GLN A 117 16.15 21.30 -4.78
CA GLN A 117 17.15 20.56 -4.02
C GLN A 117 17.46 21.35 -2.75
N GLN A 118 16.79 20.99 -1.66
CA GLN A 118 17.10 21.50 -0.32
C GLN A 118 17.27 20.32 0.64
N GLU A 119 18.06 20.54 1.69
CA GLU A 119 18.38 19.50 2.68
C GLU A 119 17.14 18.99 3.42
N ASP A 120 16.08 19.80 3.51
CA ASP A 120 14.94 19.56 4.39
C ASP A 120 13.83 18.67 3.80
N TRP A 121 13.98 18.08 2.61
CA TRP A 121 13.05 17.11 1.97
C TRP A 121 11.53 17.45 1.94
N TRP A 122 11.13 18.63 2.40
CA TRP A 122 9.74 19.04 2.60
C TRP A 122 8.95 19.08 1.29
N ALA A 123 9.64 19.37 0.18
CA ALA A 123 9.01 19.45 -1.13
C ALA A 123 8.51 18.07 -1.61
N MET A 124 9.26 17.00 -1.29
CA MET A 124 8.83 15.63 -1.59
C MET A 124 7.64 15.25 -0.71
N GLN A 125 7.68 15.56 0.59
CA GLN A 125 6.57 15.30 1.49
C GLN A 125 5.30 16.06 1.09
N LEU A 126 5.42 17.34 0.72
CA LEU A 126 4.29 18.15 0.23
C LEU A 126 3.71 17.53 -1.05
N LEU A 127 4.55 17.09 -1.98
CA LEU A 127 4.09 16.40 -3.19
C LEU A 127 3.35 15.11 -2.85
N ALA A 128 3.88 14.28 -1.94
CA ALA A 128 3.25 13.05 -1.50
C ALA A 128 1.85 13.29 -0.89
N VAL A 129 1.74 14.24 0.05
CA VAL A 129 0.45 14.66 0.66
C VAL A 129 -0.53 15.13 -0.42
N THR A 130 -0.05 15.91 -1.37
CA THR A 130 -0.87 16.45 -2.48
C THR A 130 -1.38 15.33 -3.38
N CYS A 131 -0.49 14.43 -3.82
CA CYS A 131 -0.86 13.32 -4.70
C CYS A 131 -1.83 12.36 -4.03
N LEU A 132 -1.64 12.09 -2.73
CA LEU A 132 -2.58 11.28 -1.95
C LEU A 132 -3.94 11.97 -1.80
N SER A 133 -3.97 13.28 -1.55
CA SER A 133 -5.24 14.02 -1.49
C SER A 133 -6.01 13.96 -2.80
N LEU A 134 -5.32 14.16 -3.93
CA LEU A 134 -5.91 14.03 -5.26
C LEU A 134 -6.43 12.62 -5.52
N ALA A 135 -5.66 11.58 -5.18
CA ALA A 135 -6.09 10.20 -5.36
C ALA A 135 -7.31 9.86 -4.49
N ALA A 136 -7.31 10.27 -3.23
CA ALA A 136 -8.43 10.07 -2.33
C ALA A 136 -9.70 10.77 -2.84
N LYS A 137 -9.59 11.99 -3.38
CA LYS A 137 -10.72 12.70 -4.02
C LYS A 137 -11.28 12.01 -5.27
N MET A 138 -10.49 11.17 -5.93
CA MET A 138 -10.91 10.45 -7.13
C MET A 138 -11.58 9.12 -6.81
N GLU A 139 -11.07 8.41 -5.79
CA GLU A 139 -11.43 7.00 -5.56
C GLU A 139 -12.22 6.75 -4.26
N GLU A 140 -12.09 7.62 -3.25
CA GLU A 140 -12.67 7.37 -1.93
C GLU A 140 -14.01 8.08 -1.76
N THR A 141 -14.98 7.39 -1.15
CA THR A 141 -16.29 7.95 -0.82
C THR A 141 -16.18 9.02 0.27
N LEU A 142 -15.29 8.81 1.24
CA LEU A 142 -15.09 9.70 2.38
C LEU A 142 -13.63 10.15 2.40
N VAL A 143 -13.42 11.42 2.09
CA VAL A 143 -12.08 12.03 2.09
C VAL A 143 -11.92 12.87 3.35
N PRO A 144 -10.90 12.61 4.19
CA PRO A 144 -10.64 13.42 5.38
C PRO A 144 -10.21 14.84 5.00
N SER A 145 -10.21 15.76 5.97
CA SER A 145 -9.71 17.12 5.73
C SER A 145 -8.22 17.09 5.39
N LEU A 146 -7.72 18.12 4.71
CA LEU A 146 -6.29 18.22 4.35
C LEU A 146 -5.36 18.23 5.56
N LEU A 147 -5.84 18.68 6.73
CA LEU A 147 -5.08 18.61 7.98
C LEU A 147 -5.09 17.19 8.53
N ASP A 148 -6.25 16.54 8.59
CA ASP A 148 -6.38 15.19 9.15
C ASP A 148 -5.60 14.17 8.32
N LEU A 149 -5.63 14.30 6.98
CA LEU A 149 -4.90 13.43 6.05
C LEU A 149 -3.40 13.32 6.38
N GLN A 150 -2.83 14.34 7.02
CA GLN A 150 -1.43 14.38 7.46
C GLN A 150 -1.26 13.75 8.85
N VAL A 151 -1.64 12.46 8.96
CA VAL A 151 -1.71 11.68 10.20
C VAL A 151 -0.52 11.97 11.14
N GLU A 152 -0.82 12.29 12.40
CA GLU A 152 0.19 12.64 13.40
C GLU A 152 1.23 11.53 13.58
N GLY A 153 2.51 11.89 13.65
CA GLY A 153 3.61 10.94 13.80
C GLY A 153 3.93 10.12 12.53
N THR A 154 3.31 10.43 11.38
CA THR A 154 3.66 9.84 10.09
C THR A 154 4.48 10.79 9.22
N SER A 155 4.24 12.09 9.31
CA SER A 155 4.92 13.11 8.52
C SER A 155 5.87 13.94 9.38
N SER A 156 7.04 14.26 8.83
CA SER A 156 7.98 15.22 9.44
C SER A 156 7.49 16.67 9.35
N TYR A 157 6.53 16.94 8.46
CA TYR A 157 6.00 18.28 8.17
C TYR A 157 4.47 18.27 8.18
N VAL A 158 3.86 19.35 8.68
CA VAL A 158 2.43 19.59 8.54
C VAL A 158 2.24 20.85 7.71
N PHE A 159 1.50 20.70 6.61
CA PHE A 159 1.25 21.76 5.65
C PHE A 159 -0.15 22.33 5.82
N GLU A 160 -0.24 23.65 5.76
CA GLU A 160 -1.52 24.34 5.72
C GLU A 160 -2.36 23.91 4.49
N PRO A 161 -3.69 23.77 4.62
CA PRO A 161 -4.58 23.38 3.52
C PRO A 161 -4.40 24.22 2.26
N GLY A 162 -4.18 25.53 2.41
CA GLY A 162 -3.94 26.44 1.28
C GLY A 162 -2.63 26.14 0.53
N THR A 163 -1.61 25.61 1.20
CA THR A 163 -0.36 25.19 0.56
C THR A 163 -0.55 23.90 -0.23
N VAL A 164 -1.23 22.91 0.36
CA VAL A 164 -1.57 21.67 -0.34
C VAL A 164 -2.44 21.98 -1.56
N GLY A 165 -3.49 22.80 -1.42
CA GLY A 165 -4.38 23.17 -2.54
C GLY A 165 -3.67 23.89 -3.70
N ARG A 166 -2.64 24.71 -3.43
CA ARG A 166 -1.82 25.29 -4.51
C ARG A 166 -1.00 24.22 -5.22
N MET A 167 -0.43 23.28 -4.47
CA MET A 167 0.31 22.17 -5.04
C MET A 167 -0.61 21.23 -5.83
N GLU A 168 -1.85 21.02 -5.41
CA GLU A 168 -2.86 20.23 -6.15
C GLU A 168 -3.05 20.80 -7.55
N LEU A 169 -3.21 22.12 -7.68
CA LEU A 169 -3.36 22.77 -8.98
C LEU A 169 -2.11 22.60 -9.86
N LEU A 170 -0.92 22.61 -9.28
CA LEU A 170 0.33 22.35 -10.02
C LEU A 170 0.38 20.91 -10.52
N VAL A 171 0.03 19.94 -9.67
CA VAL A 171 -0.01 18.51 -10.05
C VAL A 171 -1.07 18.29 -11.12
N LEU A 172 -2.29 18.81 -10.95
CA LEU A 172 -3.36 18.73 -11.94
C LEU A 172 -2.94 19.31 -13.30
N GLY A 173 -2.30 20.48 -13.29
CA GLY A 173 -1.76 21.11 -14.50
C GLY A 173 -0.67 20.25 -15.16
N ALA A 174 0.28 19.73 -14.38
CA ALA A 174 1.35 18.89 -14.88
C ALA A 174 0.83 17.58 -15.52
N LEU A 175 -0.22 17.00 -14.95
CA LEU A 175 -0.81 15.76 -15.42
C LEU A 175 -1.89 15.97 -16.50
N ASN A 176 -2.09 17.21 -16.96
CA ASN A 176 -3.17 17.58 -17.88
C ASN A 176 -4.55 17.08 -17.41
N TRP A 177 -4.79 17.08 -16.10
CA TRP A 177 -6.00 16.56 -15.46
C TRP A 177 -6.30 15.06 -15.74
N ARG A 178 -5.35 14.31 -16.31
CA ARG A 178 -5.45 12.87 -16.57
C ARG A 178 -5.13 12.08 -15.31
N LEU A 179 -6.07 12.09 -14.35
CA LEU A 179 -5.95 11.39 -13.07
C LEU A 179 -6.41 9.93 -13.12
N ARG A 180 -7.32 9.56 -14.03
CA ARG A 180 -7.82 8.18 -14.15
C ARG A 180 -6.80 7.27 -14.86
N SER A 181 -5.69 6.97 -14.18
CA SER A 181 -4.61 6.12 -14.71
C SER A 181 -5.00 4.65 -14.72
N VAL A 182 -4.49 3.91 -15.71
CA VAL A 182 -4.55 2.44 -15.73
C VAL A 182 -3.65 1.90 -14.61
N ALA A 183 -4.17 0.98 -13.81
CA ALA A 183 -3.49 0.44 -12.62
C ALA A 183 -3.50 -1.09 -12.64
N PRO A 184 -2.51 -1.77 -12.04
CA PRO A 184 -2.47 -3.23 -12.02
C PRO A 184 -3.76 -3.87 -11.50
N PHE A 185 -4.39 -3.26 -10.49
CA PHE A 185 -5.63 -3.74 -9.87
C PHE A 185 -6.79 -3.89 -10.86
N THR A 186 -6.82 -3.13 -11.96
CA THR A 186 -7.89 -3.25 -12.97
C THR A 186 -7.84 -4.58 -13.73
N PHE A 187 -6.71 -5.29 -13.67
CA PHE A 187 -6.50 -6.54 -14.41
C PHE A 187 -6.53 -7.78 -13.52
N ILE A 188 -6.34 -7.64 -12.21
CA ILE A 188 -6.15 -8.78 -11.30
C ILE A 188 -7.36 -9.70 -11.31
N ASP A 189 -8.58 -9.16 -11.23
CA ASP A 189 -9.80 -9.97 -11.19
C ASP A 189 -9.91 -10.84 -12.44
N PHE A 190 -9.72 -10.22 -13.62
CA PHE A 190 -9.76 -10.92 -14.90
C PHE A 190 -8.68 -12.01 -14.99
N PHE A 191 -7.44 -11.72 -14.59
CA PHE A 191 -6.34 -12.69 -14.61
C PHE A 191 -6.51 -13.79 -13.57
N ALA A 192 -7.04 -13.48 -12.38
CA ALA A 192 -7.33 -14.48 -11.35
C ALA A 192 -8.37 -15.49 -11.84
N CYS A 193 -9.41 -15.05 -12.56
CA CYS A 193 -10.40 -15.95 -13.17
C CYS A 193 -9.79 -16.84 -14.27
N LYS A 194 -8.75 -16.40 -14.99
CA LYS A 194 -8.04 -17.26 -15.96
C LYS A 194 -7.22 -18.36 -15.27
N VAL A 195 -6.72 -18.10 -14.08
CA VAL A 195 -5.93 -19.04 -13.29
C VAL A 195 -6.81 -20.01 -12.51
N ASP A 196 -7.90 -19.51 -11.92
CA ASP A 196 -8.87 -20.30 -11.20
C ASP A 196 -10.29 -20.13 -11.77
N PRO A 197 -10.60 -20.80 -12.89
CA PRO A 197 -11.95 -20.78 -13.48
C PRO A 197 -13.02 -21.38 -12.57
N SER A 198 -12.65 -22.05 -11.48
CA SER A 198 -13.61 -22.58 -10.52
C SER A 198 -14.06 -21.55 -9.48
N GLY A 199 -13.37 -20.41 -9.38
CA GLY A 199 -13.68 -19.35 -8.44
C GLY A 199 -13.29 -19.62 -6.98
N ARG A 200 -12.84 -20.84 -6.65
CA ARG A 200 -12.62 -21.30 -5.27
C ARG A 200 -11.56 -20.49 -4.50
N HIS A 201 -10.56 -19.99 -5.19
CA HIS A 201 -9.41 -19.27 -4.63
C HIS A 201 -9.29 -17.85 -5.19
N THR A 202 -10.21 -17.39 -6.05
CA THR A 202 -10.14 -16.08 -6.73
C THR A 202 -9.97 -14.93 -5.74
N ARG A 203 -10.73 -14.90 -4.63
CA ARG A 203 -10.57 -13.88 -3.57
C ARG A 203 -9.19 -13.90 -2.92
N CYS A 204 -8.65 -15.09 -2.67
CA CYS A 204 -7.31 -15.25 -2.10
C CYS A 204 -6.23 -14.78 -3.07
N LEU A 205 -6.35 -15.15 -4.36
CA LEU A 205 -5.46 -14.69 -5.42
C LEU A 205 -5.47 -13.17 -5.56
N ILE A 206 -6.64 -12.55 -5.60
CA ILE A 206 -6.78 -11.09 -5.72
C ILE A 206 -6.14 -10.38 -4.53
N SER A 207 -6.48 -10.83 -3.33
CA SER A 207 -5.92 -10.30 -2.07
C SER A 207 -4.39 -10.39 -2.05
N ARG A 208 -3.84 -11.56 -2.40
CA ARG A 208 -2.40 -11.79 -2.38
C ARG A 208 -1.67 -11.00 -3.47
N ALA A 209 -2.20 -11.00 -4.70
CA ALA A 209 -1.66 -10.20 -5.79
C ALA A 209 -1.66 -8.71 -5.45
N THR A 210 -2.73 -8.22 -4.83
CA THR A 210 -2.83 -6.83 -4.35
C THR A 210 -1.71 -6.48 -3.37
N GLN A 211 -1.43 -7.35 -2.39
CA GLN A 211 -0.32 -7.15 -1.45
C GLN A 211 1.05 -7.11 -2.15
N VAL A 212 1.26 -8.00 -3.14
CA VAL A 212 2.51 -8.03 -3.91
C VAL A 212 2.69 -6.74 -4.70
N ILE A 213 1.63 -6.22 -5.32
CA ILE A 213 1.66 -4.96 -6.07
C ILE A 213 1.97 -3.78 -5.15
N LEU A 214 1.32 -3.69 -3.98
CA LEU A 214 1.61 -2.63 -3.01
C LEU A 214 3.07 -2.67 -2.54
N ALA A 215 3.63 -3.87 -2.30
CA ALA A 215 5.03 -4.02 -1.94
C ALA A 215 5.98 -3.59 -3.08
N ALA A 216 5.60 -3.83 -4.33
CA ALA A 216 6.39 -3.47 -5.51
C ALA A 216 6.51 -1.95 -5.74
N MET A 217 5.56 -1.14 -5.25
CA MET A 217 5.54 0.31 -5.48
C MET A 217 6.78 1.05 -4.94
N HIS A 218 7.43 0.50 -3.92
CA HIS A 218 8.65 1.05 -3.32
C HIS A 218 9.85 0.98 -4.26
N ASP A 219 9.95 -0.08 -5.05
CA ASP A 219 11.15 -0.41 -5.79
C ASP A 219 11.11 0.22 -7.18
N ILE A 220 12.17 0.97 -7.50
CA ILE A 220 12.30 1.71 -8.76
C ILE A 220 12.40 0.77 -9.96
N GLU A 221 12.79 -0.49 -9.75
CA GLU A 221 12.87 -1.49 -10.83
C GLU A 221 11.49 -1.82 -11.43
N PHE A 222 10.40 -1.57 -10.68
CA PHE A 222 9.04 -1.75 -11.20
C PHE A 222 8.56 -0.60 -12.08
N LEU A 223 9.28 0.52 -12.14
CA LEU A 223 8.92 1.64 -13.01
C LEU A 223 9.09 1.33 -14.51
N ASP A 224 9.89 0.31 -14.84
CA ASP A 224 10.08 -0.16 -16.21
C ASP A 224 9.00 -1.18 -16.64
N HIS A 225 8.09 -1.53 -15.74
CA HIS A 225 7.04 -2.51 -15.98
C HIS A 225 5.67 -1.85 -16.13
N CYS A 226 4.93 -2.30 -17.14
CA CYS A 226 3.58 -1.80 -17.37
C CYS A 226 2.56 -2.41 -16.39
N PRO A 227 1.47 -1.70 -16.08
CA PRO A 227 0.44 -2.16 -15.15
C PRO A 227 -0.09 -3.58 -15.41
N SER A 228 -0.35 -3.92 -16.67
CA SER A 228 -0.83 -5.25 -17.07
C SER A 228 0.17 -6.37 -16.76
N SER A 229 1.46 -6.13 -17.03
CA SER A 229 2.54 -7.08 -16.73
C SER A 229 2.74 -7.25 -15.23
N MET A 230 2.64 -6.16 -14.46
CA MET A 230 2.68 -6.21 -12.99
C MET A 230 1.53 -7.03 -12.41
N ALA A 231 0.32 -6.85 -12.93
CA ALA A 231 -0.85 -7.61 -12.48
C ALA A 231 -0.72 -9.11 -12.77
N ALA A 232 -0.30 -9.47 -13.99
CA ALA A 232 -0.09 -10.87 -14.36
C ALA A 232 1.00 -11.52 -13.50
N ALA A 233 2.13 -10.85 -13.32
CA ALA A 233 3.21 -11.31 -12.46
C ALA A 233 2.78 -11.48 -10.99
N ALA A 234 1.97 -10.57 -10.46
CA ALA A 234 1.48 -10.63 -9.09
C ALA A 234 0.51 -11.82 -8.87
N VAL A 235 -0.40 -12.05 -9.82
CA VAL A 235 -1.29 -13.23 -9.80
C VAL A 235 -0.47 -14.51 -9.87
N LEU A 236 0.52 -14.60 -10.76
CA LEU A 236 1.42 -15.76 -10.83
C LEU A 236 2.17 -15.98 -9.50
N CYS A 237 2.63 -14.92 -8.83
CA CYS A 237 3.28 -15.05 -7.52
C CYS A 237 2.30 -15.60 -6.47
N ALA A 238 1.05 -15.12 -6.48
CA ALA A 238 0.01 -15.59 -5.58
C ALA A 238 -0.32 -17.08 -5.77
N THR A 239 -0.30 -17.60 -7.01
CA THR A 239 -0.53 -19.04 -7.26
C THR A 239 0.49 -19.94 -6.57
N GLY A 240 1.76 -19.52 -6.52
CA GLY A 240 2.84 -20.33 -5.94
C GLY A 240 2.74 -20.54 -4.44
N GLU A 241 1.87 -19.79 -3.76
CA GLU A 241 1.64 -19.91 -2.31
C GLU A 241 0.41 -20.76 -1.97
N ILE A 242 -0.43 -21.07 -2.97
CA ILE A 242 -1.67 -21.85 -2.78
C ILE A 242 -1.41 -23.30 -3.20
N ALA A 243 -1.29 -24.20 -2.22
CA ALA A 243 -0.91 -25.59 -2.44
C ALA A 243 -1.86 -26.40 -3.35
N SER A 244 -3.11 -25.97 -3.48
CA SER A 244 -4.15 -26.59 -4.32
C SER A 244 -4.11 -26.14 -5.79
N LEU A 245 -3.36 -25.09 -6.13
CA LEU A 245 -3.21 -24.59 -7.50
C LEU A 245 -1.91 -25.10 -8.11
N GLU A 246 -1.98 -25.50 -9.38
CA GLU A 246 -0.79 -25.81 -10.16
C GLU A 246 0.00 -24.52 -10.41
N SER A 247 1.33 -24.60 -10.26
CA SER A 247 2.20 -23.48 -10.60
C SER A 247 2.06 -23.17 -12.08
N VAL A 248 1.54 -21.99 -12.39
CA VAL A 248 1.40 -21.50 -13.76
C VAL A 248 2.72 -20.88 -14.19
N SER A 249 3.25 -21.32 -15.33
CA SER A 249 4.46 -20.70 -15.89
C SER A 249 4.16 -19.29 -16.43
N PRO A 250 5.11 -18.33 -16.32
CA PRO A 250 4.93 -16.98 -16.88
C PRO A 250 4.56 -16.95 -18.37
N GLY A 251 5.11 -17.87 -19.17
CA GLY A 251 4.78 -17.96 -20.60
C GLY A 251 3.33 -18.33 -20.88
N ALA A 252 2.66 -19.07 -19.98
CA ALA A 252 1.24 -19.37 -20.13
C ALA A 252 0.35 -18.13 -19.96
N ALA A 253 0.79 -17.14 -19.17
CA ALA A 253 0.02 -15.92 -18.91
C ALA A 253 -0.15 -15.02 -20.14
N VAL A 254 0.70 -15.17 -21.16
CA VAL A 254 0.57 -14.48 -22.45
C VAL A 254 -0.76 -14.79 -23.12
N SER A 255 -1.32 -15.98 -22.88
CA SER A 255 -2.61 -16.39 -23.42
C SER A 255 -3.81 -15.77 -22.71
N TRP A 256 -3.62 -15.11 -21.56
CA TRP A 256 -4.74 -14.56 -20.77
C TRP A 256 -5.41 -13.38 -21.46
N CYS A 257 -4.63 -12.55 -22.17
CA CYS A 257 -5.16 -11.40 -22.90
C CYS A 257 -4.23 -10.97 -24.04
N ILE A 258 -4.81 -10.45 -25.12
CA ILE A 258 -4.06 -9.88 -26.24
C ILE A 258 -3.32 -8.62 -25.76
N GLY A 259 -2.05 -8.48 -26.13
CA GLY A 259 -1.19 -7.35 -25.78
C GLY A 259 -0.21 -7.64 -24.64
N LEU A 260 -0.36 -8.77 -23.94
CA LEU A 260 0.62 -9.24 -22.97
C LEU A 260 1.89 -9.76 -23.66
N ALA A 261 3.05 -9.45 -23.08
CA ALA A 261 4.35 -9.87 -23.58
C ALA A 261 5.05 -10.80 -22.57
N GLU A 262 5.54 -11.94 -23.05
CA GLU A 262 6.18 -12.97 -22.22
C GLU A 262 7.38 -12.43 -21.45
N GLU A 263 8.24 -11.67 -22.13
CA GLU A 263 9.48 -11.14 -21.58
C GLU A 263 9.19 -10.14 -20.47
N ALA A 264 8.19 -9.28 -20.67
CA ALA A 264 7.78 -8.28 -19.69
C ALA A 264 7.19 -8.95 -18.43
N ILE A 265 6.30 -9.94 -18.61
CA ILE A 265 5.72 -10.72 -17.50
C ILE A 265 6.81 -11.48 -16.76
N SER A 266 7.68 -12.18 -17.48
CA SER A 266 8.73 -13.03 -16.90
C SER A 266 9.75 -12.21 -16.10
N SER A 267 10.16 -11.05 -16.62
CA SER A 267 11.06 -10.14 -15.90
C SER A 267 10.40 -9.60 -14.63
N CYS A 268 9.16 -9.14 -14.72
CA CYS A 268 8.41 -8.60 -13.59
C CYS A 268 8.16 -9.69 -12.52
N TYR A 269 7.77 -10.90 -12.94
CA TYR A 269 7.55 -12.06 -12.08
C TYR A 269 8.78 -12.41 -11.26
N ARG A 270 9.97 -12.44 -11.89
CA ARG A 270 11.22 -12.72 -11.19
C ARG A 270 11.52 -11.68 -10.11
N LEU A 271 11.26 -10.39 -10.37
CA LEU A 271 11.43 -9.33 -9.37
C LEU A 271 10.43 -9.47 -8.22
N MET A 272 9.15 -9.74 -8.53
CA MET A 272 8.12 -9.93 -7.51
C MET A 272 8.38 -11.15 -6.63
N GLN A 273 8.88 -12.26 -7.19
CA GLN A 273 9.29 -13.42 -6.40
C GLN A 273 10.38 -13.07 -5.39
N GLN A 274 11.38 -12.26 -5.78
CA GLN A 274 12.44 -11.81 -4.88
C GLN A 274 11.86 -10.96 -3.73
N LEU A 275 10.90 -10.07 -4.03
CA LEU A 275 10.19 -9.29 -3.01
C LEU A 275 9.41 -10.18 -2.04
N VAL A 276 8.66 -11.16 -2.56
CA VAL A 276 7.88 -12.10 -1.74
C VAL A 276 8.78 -12.89 -0.79
N ILE A 277 9.89 -13.43 -1.28
CA ILE A 277 10.86 -14.17 -0.47
C ILE A 277 11.51 -13.27 0.59
N GLY A 278 11.90 -12.04 0.22
CA GLY A 278 12.47 -11.08 1.16
C GLY A 278 11.51 -10.70 2.29
N ASN A 279 10.23 -10.54 1.97
CA ASN A 279 9.17 -10.23 2.95
C ASN A 279 8.83 -11.41 3.87
N VAL A 280 9.04 -12.65 3.43
CA VAL A 280 8.94 -13.83 4.30
C VAL A 280 10.07 -13.82 5.33
N GLN A 281 11.30 -13.46 4.93
CA GLN A 281 12.46 -13.44 5.83
C GLN A 281 12.37 -12.33 6.90
N THR A 282 11.78 -11.17 6.58
CA THR A 282 11.54 -10.10 7.58
C THR A 282 10.38 -10.42 8.54
N ARG A 283 9.49 -11.35 8.18
CA ARG A 283 8.40 -11.84 9.05
C ARG A 283 8.79 -12.99 9.98
N VAL A 284 9.91 -13.68 9.71
CA VAL A 284 10.50 -14.60 10.70
C VAL A 284 11.26 -13.76 11.72
N PRO A 285 10.93 -13.79 13.02
CA PRO A 285 11.76 -13.11 14.01
C PRO A 285 13.17 -13.67 13.94
N SER A 286 14.15 -12.82 13.61
CA SER A 286 15.56 -13.12 13.87
C SER A 286 15.72 -13.27 15.38
N ALA A 287 15.54 -14.49 15.88
CA ALA A 287 15.91 -14.88 17.22
C ALA A 287 17.45 -15.00 17.29
N ALA A 288 18.14 -13.87 17.21
CA ALA A 288 19.56 -13.78 17.54
C ALA A 288 20.00 -12.32 17.69
N ALA A 289 19.89 -11.78 18.92
CA ALA A 289 20.82 -10.77 19.42
C ALA A 289 20.65 -10.56 20.94
N ASN A 290 21.55 -11.21 21.68
CA ASN A 290 22.23 -10.71 22.88
C ASN A 290 21.45 -10.61 24.21
N LEU A 291 21.29 -11.76 24.89
CA LEU A 291 21.46 -11.79 26.34
C LEU A 291 22.96 -11.94 26.66
N CYS A 292 23.61 -10.84 27.03
CA CYS A 292 24.82 -10.90 27.85
C CYS A 292 24.44 -10.41 29.25
N CYS A 293 23.89 -11.31 30.07
CA CYS A 293 23.92 -11.11 31.51
C CYS A 293 25.33 -11.49 31.97
N SER A 294 26.08 -10.50 32.45
CA SER A 294 27.30 -10.77 33.21
C SER A 294 26.89 -11.17 34.62
N ASP A 295 27.21 -12.41 34.99
CA ASP A 295 27.23 -12.87 36.36
C ASP A 295 28.30 -12.08 37.13
N GLU A 296 27.89 -11.34 38.16
CA GLU A 296 28.76 -11.00 39.28
C GLU A 296 28.04 -11.47 40.55
N ALA A 297 28.72 -12.40 41.22
CA ALA A 297 28.22 -13.20 42.32
C ALA A 297 27.98 -12.38 43.59
N VAL A 298 26.92 -12.78 44.30
CA VAL A 298 26.55 -12.31 45.64
C VAL A 298 27.51 -12.90 46.68
N SER A 299 28.04 -12.06 47.58
CA SER A 299 28.42 -12.49 48.93
C SER A 299 28.17 -11.39 49.97
N SER A 300 27.13 -11.65 50.79
CA SER A 300 27.01 -11.40 52.23
C SER A 300 27.26 -10.01 52.83
N HIS A 301 26.23 -9.49 53.53
CA HIS A 301 26.17 -9.22 54.98
C HIS A 301 24.98 -8.27 55.25
N SER A 302 23.82 -8.80 55.66
CA SER A 302 23.35 -8.96 57.06
C SER A 302 22.51 -7.78 57.57
N SER A 303 21.22 -8.07 57.86
CA SER A 303 20.36 -7.57 58.98
C SER A 303 20.29 -6.05 59.24
N SER A 304 19.16 -5.40 59.48
CA SER A 304 17.85 -5.82 59.99
C SER A 304 16.88 -4.63 59.96
N VAL A 305 15.64 -4.91 59.53
CA VAL A 305 14.32 -4.47 60.04
C VAL A 305 14.30 -3.37 61.12
N SER A 306 13.47 -2.34 60.94
CA SER A 306 12.29 -2.08 61.81
C SER A 306 11.50 -0.84 61.39
N SER A 307 10.18 -1.03 61.36
CA SER A 307 9.13 -0.13 60.85
C SER A 307 8.61 0.87 61.92
N PRO A 308 7.47 1.56 61.72
CA PRO A 308 7.31 3.03 61.68
C PRO A 308 6.65 3.60 62.96
N PRO A 309 6.37 4.93 63.03
CA PRO A 309 5.04 5.35 63.52
C PRO A 309 4.55 6.70 62.87
N PRO A 310 3.54 7.45 63.38
CA PRO A 310 2.25 7.62 62.69
C PRO A 310 1.80 9.11 62.54
N ALA A 311 0.50 9.30 62.32
CA ALA A 311 -0.17 10.42 61.64
C ALA A 311 -0.36 11.79 62.36
N LYS A 312 -0.57 12.82 61.50
CA LYS A 312 -1.41 14.05 61.60
C LYS A 312 -1.25 15.03 62.79
N ARG A 313 -0.87 16.29 62.51
CA ARG A 313 -1.67 17.51 62.85
C ARG A 313 -1.18 18.80 62.19
N ARG A 314 -2.15 19.64 61.77
CA ARG A 314 -2.07 21.01 61.23
C ARG A 314 -1.40 22.02 62.18
N LYS A 315 -0.71 23.04 61.64
CA LYS A 315 -0.73 24.43 62.15
C LYS A 315 -0.28 25.46 61.10
N ARG A 316 -0.89 26.64 61.22
CA ARG A 316 -0.91 27.80 60.30
C ARG A 316 0.36 28.65 60.37
N SER A 317 0.68 29.33 59.27
CA SER A 317 1.73 30.36 59.13
C SER A 317 1.31 31.72 59.70
N PRO A 318 2.24 32.54 60.23
CA PRO A 318 2.01 33.95 60.60
C PRO A 318 2.41 34.92 59.46
N PRO A 319 1.98 36.20 59.53
CA PRO A 319 2.22 37.20 58.48
C PRO A 319 3.59 37.88 58.59
N GLY A 320 4.15 38.24 57.43
CA GLY A 320 5.35 39.07 57.30
C GLY A 320 5.07 40.55 57.49
N ILE A 321 6.13 41.25 57.89
CA ILE A 321 6.27 42.65 58.30
C ILE A 321 5.97 43.63 57.16
#